data_AF-A0A3D3CQ74-F1
#
_entry.id   AF-A0A3D3CQ74-F1
#
_cell.length_a   1.000
_cell.length_b   1.000
_cell.length_c   1.000
_cell.angle_alpha   90.00
_cell.angle_beta   90.00
_cell.angle_gamma   90.00
#
_symmetry.space_group_name_H-M   'P 1'
#
loop_
_entity.id
_entity.type
_entity.pdbx_description
1 polymer ?
#
loop_
_entity_poly.entity_id
_entity_poly.type
_entity_poly.pdbx_seq_one_letter_code
_entity_poly.pdbx_strand_id
1 'polypeptide(L)' 'LTALEEAQGRVEQGTYGRCEGCGEVIDIQRLRLMPFAAYCVNCQKEKEGPSKPPGTTL' A
#
# COMPACT_ATOMS: atom_id res chain seq x y z
N LEU A 1 21.59 14.31 -3.74
CA LEU A 1 20.46 13.95 -2.88
C LEU A 1 20.38 12.43 -2.86
N THR A 2 20.74 11.86 -1.74
CA THR A 2 20.88 10.42 -1.50
C THR A 2 19.53 9.84 -1.10
N ALA A 3 19.22 8.63 -1.56
CA ALA A 3 17.94 7.94 -1.34
C ALA A 3 17.51 7.80 0.14
N LEU A 4 18.45 7.97 1.08
CA LEU A 4 18.20 7.99 2.52
C LEU A 4 17.40 9.23 2.97
N GLU A 5 17.63 10.38 2.33
CA GLU A 5 17.01 11.67 2.69
C GLU A 5 15.52 11.71 2.28
N GLU A 6 15.16 11.08 1.16
CA GLU A 6 13.76 10.94 0.73
C GLU A 6 12.95 9.99 1.61
N ALA A 7 13.59 8.93 2.10
CA ALA A 7 12.94 7.96 2.99
C ALA A 7 12.58 8.58 4.35
N GLN A 8 13.42 9.49 4.86
CA GLN A 8 13.17 10.23 6.09
C GLN A 8 12.00 11.22 5.92
N GLY A 9 11.96 11.95 4.79
CA GLY A 9 10.90 12.92 4.52
C GLY A 9 9.49 12.31 4.47
N ARG A 10 9.33 11.05 4.04
CA ARG A 10 8.01 10.38 4.02
C ARG A 10 7.53 9.92 5.40
N VAL A 11 8.45 9.63 6.33
CA VAL A 11 8.11 9.32 7.73
C VAL A 11 7.72 10.61 8.45
N GLU A 12 8.45 11.71 8.22
CA GLU A 12 8.20 13.01 8.85
C GLU A 12 6.91 13.70 8.36
N GLN A 13 6.49 13.43 7.12
CA GLN A 13 5.25 14.00 6.55
C GLN A 13 3.95 13.37 7.10
N GLY A 14 4.03 12.29 7.89
CA GLY A 14 2.85 11.67 8.52
C GLY A 14 1.84 11.05 7.55
N THR A 15 2.21 10.90 6.28
CA THR A 15 1.40 10.28 5.22
C THR A 15 1.61 8.76 5.12
N TYR A 16 2.62 8.24 5.84
CA TYR A 16 2.86 6.80 5.92
C TYR A 16 1.64 6.09 6.51
N GLY A 17 1.13 5.11 5.76
CA GLY A 17 -0.07 4.39 6.15
C GLY A 17 -1.37 5.11 5.85
N ARG A 18 -1.42 6.08 4.92
CA ARG A 18 -2.67 6.55 4.32
C ARG A 18 -2.80 6.09 2.88
N CYS A 19 -4.01 5.68 2.51
CA CYS A 19 -4.36 5.25 1.17
C CYS A 19 -4.45 6.46 0.23
N GLU A 20 -3.74 6.41 -0.89
CA GLU A 20 -3.82 7.46 -1.92
C GLU A 20 -5.16 7.48 -2.68
N GLY A 21 -5.91 6.37 -2.66
CA GLY A 21 -7.24 6.26 -3.28
C GLY A 21 -8.36 6.92 -2.46
N CYS A 22 -8.58 6.42 -1.24
CA CYS A 22 -9.68 6.88 -0.37
C CYS A 22 -9.25 7.84 0.76
N GLY A 23 -7.95 8.01 1.01
CA GLY A 23 -7.43 8.82 2.12
C GLY A 23 -7.49 8.16 3.50
N GLU A 24 -8.06 6.95 3.61
CA GLU A 24 -8.16 6.21 4.86
C GLU A 24 -6.83 5.62 5.31
N VAL A 25 -6.75 5.24 6.58
CA VAL A 25 -5.57 4.58 7.15
C VAL A 25 -5.44 3.16 6.58
N ILE A 26 -4.27 2.83 6.05
CA ILE A 26 -3.89 1.50 5.61
C ILE A 26 -3.62 0.64 6.83
N ASP A 27 -4.18 -0.56 6.84
CA ASP A 27 -4.04 -1.51 7.94
C ASP A 27 -2.57 -1.72 8.32
N ILE A 28 -2.27 -1.66 9.62
CA ILE A 28 -0.89 -1.77 10.10
C ILE A 28 -0.27 -3.14 9.83
N GLN A 29 -1.06 -4.22 9.79
CA GLN A 29 -0.58 -5.56 9.42
C GLN A 29 -0.13 -5.55 7.96
N ARG A 30 -0.86 -4.85 7.10
CA ARG A 30 -0.50 -4.67 5.70
C ARG A 30 0.75 -3.82 5.54
N LEU A 31 0.93 -2.75 6.32
CA LEU A 31 2.16 -1.96 6.30
C LEU A 31 3.36 -2.71 6.90
N ARG A 32 3.14 -3.62 7.86
CA ARG A 32 4.20 -4.50 8.38
C ARG A 32 4.70 -5.48 7.32
N LEU A 33 3.78 -6.02 6.50
CA LEU A 33 4.11 -6.93 5.41
C LEU A 33 4.62 -6.20 4.16
N MET A 34 4.01 -5.06 3.83
CA MET A 34 4.32 -4.20 2.69
C MET A 34 4.38 -2.73 3.13
N PRO A 35 5.55 -2.26 3.62
CA PRO A 35 5.75 -0.90 4.10
C PRO A 35 5.45 0.20 3.07
N PHE A 36 5.60 -0.14 1.80
CA PHE A 36 5.42 0.75 0.66
C PHE A 36 4.00 0.67 0.06
N ALA A 37 3.03 0.09 0.76
CA ALA A 37 1.66 0.01 0.28
C ALA A 37 1.07 1.43 0.13
N ALA A 38 0.78 1.84 -1.11
CA ALA A 38 0.16 3.13 -1.44
C ALA A 38 -1.38 3.11 -1.33
N TYR A 39 -2.00 1.92 -1.35
CA TYR A 39 -3.46 1.75 -1.33
C TYR A 39 -3.90 0.78 -0.23
N CYS A 40 -5.09 1.03 0.33
CA CYS A 40 -5.78 0.07 1.19
C CYS A 40 -6.23 -1.15 0.38
N VAL A 41 -6.61 -2.23 1.07
CA VAL A 41 -7.04 -3.48 0.43
C VAL A 41 -8.25 -3.27 -0.48
N ASN A 42 -9.16 -2.37 -0.12
CA ASN A 42 -10.36 -2.08 -0.91
C ASN A 42 -9.98 -1.39 -2.23
N CYS A 43 -9.25 -0.28 -2.17
CA CYS A 43 -8.79 0.44 -3.37
C CYS A 43 -7.85 -0.42 -4.22
N GLN A 44 -7.02 -1.29 -3.61
CA GLN A 44 -6.19 -2.21 -4.37
C GLN A 44 -7.06 -3.23 -5.14
N LYS A 45 -8.07 -3.83 -4.49
CA LYS A 45 -9.01 -4.76 -5.14
C LYS A 45 -9.77 -4.10 -6.29
N GLU A 46 -10.18 -2.84 -6.13
CA GLU A 46 -10.82 -2.07 -7.20
C GLU A 46 -9.88 -1.86 -8.40
N LYS A 47 -8.59 -1.56 -8.14
CA LYS A 47 -7.60 -1.39 -9.21
C LYS A 47 -7.20 -2.68 -9.90
N GLU A 48 -7.04 -3.77 -9.16
CA GLU A 48 -6.65 -5.07 -9.70
C GLU A 48 -7.80 -5.75 -10.47
N GLY A 49 -9.03 -5.25 -10.31
CA GLY A 49 -10.22 -5.86 -10.88
C GLY A 49 -10.50 -7.24 -10.26
N PRO A 50 -11.57 -7.94 -10.67
CA PRO A 50 -11.79 -9.32 -10.27
C PRO A 50 -10.62 -10.16 -10.77
N SER A 51 -9.68 -10.43 -9.88
CA SER A 51 -8.53 -11.28 -10.14
C SER A 51 -9.08 -12.64 -10.56
N LYS A 52 -8.91 -12.98 -11.84
CA LYS A 52 -9.18 -14.33 -12.35
C LYS A 52 -8.56 -15.32 -11.35
N PRO A 53 -9.31 -16.30 -10.83
CA PRO A 53 -8.82 -17.14 -9.74
C PRO A 53 -7.49 -17.78 -10.14
N PRO A 54 -6.54 -17.94 -9.19
CA PRO A 54 -5.31 -18.65 -9.48
C PRO A 54 -5.71 -20.03 -10.01
N GLY A 55 -5.21 -20.37 -11.19
CA GLY A 55 -5.44 -21.67 -11.80
C GLY A 55 -5.05 -22.76 -10.80
N THR A 56 -6.05 -23.35 -10.17
CA THR A 56 -5.91 -24.64 -9.51
C THR A 56 -5.78 -25.65 -10.63
N THR A 57 -4.55 -25.94 -11.01
CA THR A 57 -4.22 -27.17 -11.71
C THR A 57 -4.48 -28.31 -10.72
N LEU A 58 -5.53 -29.07 -10.96
CA LEU A 58 -5.70 -30.45 -10.50
C LEU A 58 -5.67 -31.35 -11.73
#